data_AF-A0A2L2XQ70-F1
#
_entry.id   AF-A0A2L2XQ70-F1
#
_cell.length_a   1.000
_cell.length_b   1.000
_cell.length_c   1.000
_cell.angle_alpha   90.00
_cell.angle_beta   90.00
_cell.angle_gamma   90.00
#
_symmetry.space_group_name_H-M   'P 1'
#
loop_
_entity.id
_entity.type
_entity.pdbx_description
1 polymer ?
#
loop_
_entity_poly.entity_id
_entity_poly.type
_entity_poly.pdbx_seq_one_letter_code
_entity_poly.pdbx_strand_id
1 'polypeptide(L)' 'MKVWLLDNQEIWLLIHIEVQSQYDLKFPQRMFIYNYRAFDLYHKPVISLAILGDESRSWRPDFYQYGLGGSQVRVDF' A
#
# COMPACT_ATOMS: atom_id res chain seq x y z
N MET A 1 -9.31 -9.56 7.52
CA MET A 1 -10.36 -10.42 6.93
C MET A 1 -9.76 -11.81 6.72
N LYS A 2 -10.53 -12.88 6.92
CA LYS A 2 -10.10 -14.26 6.63
C LYS A 2 -10.51 -14.58 5.19
N VAL A 3 -9.54 -14.96 4.36
CA VAL A 3 -9.77 -15.36 2.97
C VAL A 3 -9.13 -16.73 2.71
N TRP A 4 -9.70 -17.45 1.76
CA TRP A 4 -9.15 -18.72 1.28
C TRP A 4 -8.47 -18.47 -0.05
N LEU A 5 -7.19 -18.83 -0.14
CA LEU A 5 -6.47 -18.90 -1.40
C LEU A 5 -7.01 -20.06 -2.24
N LEU A 6 -6.75 -20.05 -3.55
CA LEU A 6 -7.20 -21.10 -4.48
C LEU A 6 -6.60 -22.49 -4.14
N ASP A 7 -5.52 -22.51 -3.36
CA ASP A 7 -4.88 -23.71 -2.82
C ASP A 7 -5.48 -24.15 -1.47
N ASN A 8 -6.63 -23.59 -1.08
CA ASN A 8 -7.34 -23.84 0.16
C ASN A 8 -6.62 -23.40 1.44
N GLN A 9 -5.53 -22.62 1.33
CA GLN A 9 -4.88 -22.03 2.50
C GLN A 9 -5.69 -20.86 3.06
N GLU A 10 -5.84 -20.87 4.38
CA GLU A 10 -6.43 -19.75 5.11
C GLU A 10 -5.38 -18.68 5.37
N ILE A 11 -5.60 -17.48 4.83
CA ILE A 11 -4.76 -16.32 5.14
C ILE A 11 -5.58 -15.21 5.80
N TRP A 12 -4.95 -14.56 6.77
CA TRP A 12 -5.45 -13.33 7.36
C TRP A 12 -4.85 -12.17 6.57
N LEU A 13 -5.70 -11.53 5.77
CA LEU A 13 -5.32 -10.40 4.94
C LEU A 13 -5.76 -9.09 5.59
N LEU A 14 -4.85 -8.14 5.68
CA LEU A 14 -5.15 -6.76 6.03
C LEU A 14 -5.25 -5.94 4.75
N ILE A 15 -6.29 -5.13 4.66
CA ILE A 15 -6.51 -4.23 3.53
C ILE A 15 -6.39 -2.80 4.06
N HIS A 16 -5.39 -2.08 3.57
CA HIS A 16 -5.23 -0.66 3.78
C HIS A 16 -5.83 0.08 2.59
N ILE A 17 -6.84 0.92 2.82
CA ILE A 17 -7.48 1.72 1.77
C ILE A 17 -7.25 3.19 2.11
N GLU A 18 -6.66 3.95 1.19
CA GLU A 18 -6.51 5.40 1.33
C GLU A 18 -7.23 6.09 0.16
N VAL A 19 -8.14 7.02 0.50
CA VAL A 19 -8.92 7.79 -0.46
C VAL A 19 -8.37 9.21 -0.51
N GLN A 20 -8.00 9.66 -1.69
CA GLN A 20 -7.42 10.99 -1.89
C GLN A 20 -8.24 11.78 -2.93
N SER A 21 -8.79 12.92 -2.53
CA SER A 21 -9.59 13.79 -3.41
C SER A 21 -8.81 14.99 -3.98
N GLN A 22 -7.60 15.25 -3.46
CA GLN A 22 -6.76 16.37 -3.89
C GLN A 22 -5.31 15.90 -4.03
N TYR A 23 -4.58 16.49 -4.98
CA TYR A 23 -3.18 16.18 -5.22
C TYR A 23 -2.31 16.37 -3.97
N ASP A 24 -1.52 15.35 -3.62
CA ASP A 24 -0.62 15.32 -2.47
C ASP A 24 0.61 14.49 -2.80
N LEU A 25 1.75 15.16 -2.84
CA LEU A 25 3.06 14.57 -3.12
C LEU A 25 3.51 13.54 -2.08
N LYS A 26 2.98 13.62 -0.85
CA LYS A 26 3.33 12.71 0.25
C LYS A 26 2.46 11.45 0.27
N PHE A 27 1.48 11.34 -0.61
CA PHE A 27 0.57 10.19 -0.66
C PHE A 27 1.32 8.84 -0.80
N PRO A 28 2.25 8.65 -1.76
CA PRO A 28 2.99 7.39 -1.87
C PRO A 28 3.77 7.03 -0.59
N GLN A 29 4.36 8.04 0.05
CA GLN A 29 5.09 7.84 1.30
C GLN A 29 4.15 7.39 2.45
N ARG A 30 2.93 7.94 2.53
CA ARG A 30 1.94 7.50 3.52
C ARG A 30 1.47 6.08 3.28
N MET A 31 1.21 5.72 2.02
CA MET A 31 0.87 4.35 1.64
C MET A 31 1.92 3.36 2.14
N PHE A 32 3.21 3.67 1.96
CA PHE A 32 4.30 2.89 2.53
C PHE A 32 4.28 2.84 4.07
N ILE A 33 4.17 3.98 4.75
CA ILE A 33 4.18 4.05 6.22
C ILE A 33 3.04 3.22 6.83
N TYR A 34 1.84 3.31 6.26
CA TYR A 34 0.68 2.58 6.76
C TYR A 34 0.77 1.08 6.44
N ASN A 35 1.25 0.71 5.26
CA ASN A 35 1.53 -0.69 4.92
C ASN A 35 2.51 -1.30 5.94
N TYR A 36 3.65 -0.64 6.15
CA TYR A 36 4.68 -1.09 7.09
C TYR A 36 4.16 -1.17 8.53
N ARG A 37 3.44 -0.15 9.02
CA ARG A 37 2.86 -0.16 10.38
C ARG A 37 1.84 -1.28 10.58
N ALA A 38 0.98 -1.52 9.60
CA ALA A 38 0.02 -2.63 9.68
C ALA A 38 0.74 -3.98 9.65
N PHE A 39 1.78 -4.12 8.83
CA PHE A 39 2.60 -5.32 8.80
C PHE A 39 3.29 -5.55 10.15
N ASP A 40 3.92 -4.53 10.72
CA ASP A 40 4.63 -4.58 12.01
C ASP A 40 3.68 -4.90 13.18
N LEU A 41 2.50 -4.29 13.22
CA LEU A 41 1.54 -4.53 14.31
C LEU A 41 0.95 -5.95 14.29
N TYR A 42 0.63 -6.47 13.11
CA TYR A 42 -0.15 -7.71 13.00
C TYR A 42 0.66 -8.91 12.52
N HIS A 43 1.86 -8.71 11.99
CA HIS A 43 2.71 -9.75 11.41
C HIS A 43 1.97 -10.59 10.36
N LYS A 44 1.14 -9.93 9.54
CA LYS A 44 0.35 -10.53 8.46
C LYS A 44 0.55 -9.76 7.15
N PRO A 45 0.37 -10.41 5.99
CA PRO A 45 0.39 -9.73 4.71
C PRO A 45 -0.63 -8.59 4.64
N VAL A 46 -0.21 -7.46 4.08
CA VAL A 46 -1.03 -6.26 3.91
C VAL A 46 -1.13 -5.92 2.43
N ILE A 47 -2.35 -5.79 1.92
CA ILE A 47 -2.62 -5.20 0.61
C ILE A 47 -2.94 -3.73 0.83
N SER A 48 -2.28 -2.86 0.08
CA SER A 48 -2.57 -1.43 0.05
C SER A 48 -3.30 -1.11 -1.25
N LEU A 49 -4.38 -0.33 -1.15
CA LEU A 49 -5.22 0.08 -2.27
C LEU A 49 -5.38 1.60 -2.24
N ALA A 50 -4.97 2.26 -3.32
CA ALA A 50 -5.19 3.68 -3.53
C ALA A 50 -6.52 3.94 -4.24
N ILE A 51 -7.34 4.84 -3.71
CA ILE A 51 -8.53 5.37 -4.40
C ILE A 51 -8.30 6.84 -4.69
N LEU A 52 -8.08 7.16 -5.96
CA LEU A 52 -7.79 8.51 -6.44
C LEU A 52 -9.10 9.13 -6.97
N GLY A 53 -9.62 10.09 -6.22
CA GLY A 53 -10.81 10.87 -6.56
C GLY A 53 -10.50 12.24 -7.14
N ASP A 54 -9.25 12.53 -7.48
CA ASP A 54 -8.84 13.79 -8.08
C ASP A 54 -9.19 13.84 -9.58
N GLU A 55 -9.38 15.05 -10.11
CA GLU A 55 -9.72 15.28 -11.52
C GLU A 55 -8.53 15.10 -12.48
N SER A 56 -7.31 14.91 -11.95
CA SER A 56 -6.11 14.80 -12.77
C SER A 56 -5.94 13.39 -13.32
N ARG A 57 -6.03 13.26 -14.64
CA ARG A 57 -5.78 11.98 -15.32
C ARG A 57 -4.31 11.57 -15.32
N SER A 58 -3.39 12.53 -15.16
CA SER A 58 -1.95 12.28 -15.21
C SER A 58 -1.36 11.91 -13.85
N TRP A 59 -2.09 12.15 -12.75
CA TRP A 59 -1.64 11.78 -11.42
C TRP A 59 -2.16 10.39 -11.04
N ARG A 60 -1.27 9.40 -11.16
CA ARG A 60 -1.54 7.98 -10.86
C ARG A 60 -0.32 7.36 -10.15
N PRO A 61 -0.07 7.73 -8.88
CA PRO A 61 0.96 7.03 -8.11
C PRO A 61 0.57 5.57 -7.93
N ASP A 62 1.50 4.68 -8.26
CA ASP A 62 1.37 3.23 -8.24
C ASP A 62 2.44 2.55 -7.36
N PHE A 63 3.47 3.31 -6.93
CA PHE A 63 4.47 2.82 -5.99
C PHE A 63 5.11 3.94 -5.15
N TYR A 64 5.77 3.53 -4.07
CA TYR A 64 6.76 4.32 -3.35
C TYR A 64 8.08 3.57 -3.29
N GLN A 65 9.19 4.27 -3.51
CA GLN A 65 10.53 3.69 -3.51
C GLN A 65 11.54 4.64 -2.86
N TYR A 66 12.47 4.07 -2.09
CA TYR A 66 13.67 4.77 -1.64
C TYR A 66 14.87 3.80 -1.57
N GLY A 67 16.07 4.35 -1.56
CA GLY A 67 17.28 3.56 -1.41
C GLY A 67 18.48 4.39 -0.96
N LEU A 68 19.39 3.75 -0.23
CA LEU A 68 20.61 4.35 0.29
C LEU A 68 21.69 3.27 0.43
N GLY A 69 22.91 3.55 -0.04
CA GLY A 69 24.06 2.66 0.17
C GLY A 69 23.90 1.25 -0.42
N GLY A 70 23.20 1.11 -1.54
CA GLY A 70 22.92 -0.19 -2.16
C GLY A 70 21.71 -0.94 -1.60
N SER A 71 21.07 -0.41 -0.54
CA SER A 71 19.79 -0.91 -0.05
C SER A 71 18.64 -0.21 -0.78
N GLN A 72 17.58 -0.95 -1.11
CA GLN A 72 16.37 -0.42 -1.74
C GLN A 72 15.13 -1.02 -1.10
N VAL A 73 14.10 -0.20 -0.97
CA VAL A 73 12.75 -0.59 -0.59
C VAL A 73 11.78 -0.06 -1.63
N ARG A 74 10.87 -0.92 -2.08
CA ARG A 74 9.77 -0.57 -2.97
C ARG A 74 8.48 -1.20 -2.44
N VAL A 75 7.41 -0.42 -2.47
CA VAL A 75 6.04 -0.89 -2.19
C VAL A 75 5.13 -0.42 -3.31
N ASP A 76 4.49 -1.38 -3.98
CA ASP A 76 3.50 -1.16 -5.04
C ASP A 76 2.08 -1.22 -4.44
N PHE A 77 1.15 -0.41 -4.95
CA PHE A 77 -0.23 -0.29 -4.44
C PHE A 77 -1.23 0.22 -5.47
#